data_AF-G2ZPF8-F1
#
_entry.id   AF-G2ZPF8-F1
#
_cell.length_a   1.000
_cell.length_b   1.000
_cell.length_c   1.000
_cell.angle_alpha   90.00
_cell.angle_beta   90.00
_cell.angle_gamma   90.00
#
_symmetry.space_group_name_H-M   'P 1'
#
loop_
_entity.id
_entity.type
_entity.pdbx_description
1 polymer ?
#
loop_
_entity_poly.entity_id
_entity_poly.type
_entity_poly.pdbx_seq_one_letter_code
_entity_poly.pdbx_strand_id
1 'polypeptide(L)' 'MKADGKLDRNWLKGTLGDAMHAVLCGAGHNLRMILHKLRLLYALVLAALLIRCGPAMAIA' A
#
# COMPACT_ATOMS: atom_id res chain seq x y z
N MET A 1 2.74 -11.09 -15.95
CA MET A 1 2.32 -10.64 -14.61
C MET A 1 3.22 -11.31 -13.58
N LYS A 2 3.87 -10.56 -12.68
CA LYS A 2 4.69 -11.18 -11.62
C LYS A 2 3.75 -12.01 -10.73
N ALA A 3 4.00 -13.31 -10.64
CA ALA A 3 3.18 -14.20 -9.85
C ALA A 3 3.48 -13.94 -8.37
N ASP A 4 2.79 -12.97 -7.77
CA ASP A 4 2.86 -12.65 -6.34
C ASP A 4 2.36 -13.80 -5.42
N GLY A 5 2.20 -15.02 -5.95
CA GLY A 5 1.68 -16.20 -5.23
C GLY A 5 0.22 -16.07 -4.78
N LYS A 6 -0.49 -15.00 -5.17
CA LYS A 6 -1.85 -14.69 -4.68
C LYS A 6 -2.99 -15.23 -5.54
N LEU A 7 -2.70 -15.69 -6.76
CA LEU A 7 -3.71 -16.28 -7.64
C LEU A 7 -4.09 -17.71 -7.23
N ASP A 8 -3.23 -18.40 -6.47
CA ASP A 8 -3.45 -19.79 -6.02
C ASP A 8 -4.54 -19.91 -4.93
N ARG A 9 -4.94 -18.78 -4.33
CA ARG A 9 -5.99 -18.72 -3.30
C ARG A 9 -7.32 -18.26 -3.86
N ASN A 10 -7.76 -18.81 -5.00
CA ASN A 10 -9.07 -18.50 -5.54
C ASN A 10 -10.17 -19.31 -4.83
N TRP A 11 -11.03 -18.62 -4.08
CA TRP A 11 -12.21 -19.19 -3.42
C TRP A 11 -13.49 -19.06 -4.26
N LEU A 12 -13.42 -18.35 -5.39
CA LEU A 12 -14.52 -18.18 -6.33
C LEU A 12 -14.55 -19.35 -7.31
N LYS A 13 -15.73 -19.92 -7.54
CA LYS A 13 -15.88 -21.10 -8.40
C LYS A 13 -16.03 -20.74 -9.87
N GLY A 14 -15.43 -21.56 -10.72
CA GLY A 14 -15.58 -21.50 -12.17
C GLY A 14 -14.79 -20.36 -12.83
N THR A 15 -14.82 -20.35 -14.16
CA THR A 15 -14.01 -19.46 -15.01
C THR A 15 -14.29 -17.97 -14.77
N LEU A 16 -15.55 -17.62 -14.47
CA LEU A 16 -15.91 -16.25 -14.07
C LEU A 16 -15.23 -15.87 -12.75
N GLY A 17 -15.21 -16.78 -11.78
CA GLY A 17 -14.54 -16.60 -10.50
C GLY A 17 -13.03 -16.40 -10.66
N ASP A 18 -12.38 -17.21 -11.50
CA ASP A 18 -10.96 -17.07 -11.82
C ASP A 18 -10.65 -15.70 -12.45
N ALA A 19 -11.47 -15.26 -13.41
CA ALA A 19 -11.31 -13.96 -14.05
C ALA A 19 -11.46 -12.80 -13.04
N MET A 20 -12.48 -12.87 -12.18
CA MET A 20 -12.69 -11.89 -11.11
C MET A 20 -11.52 -11.87 -10.10
N HIS A 21 -11.02 -13.04 -9.70
CA HIS A 21 -9.88 -13.16 -8.79
C HIS A 21 -8.61 -12.57 -9.39
N ALA A 22 -8.36 -12.79 -10.68
CA ALA A 22 -7.23 -12.18 -11.38
C ALA A 22 -7.30 -10.65 -11.41
N VAL A 23 -8.48 -10.10 -11.72
CA VAL A 23 -8.72 -8.65 -11.70
C VAL A 23 -8.51 -8.08 -10.29
N LEU A 24 -9.11 -8.71 -9.27
CA LEU A 24 -9.01 -8.24 -7.89
C LEU A 24 -7.58 -8.36 -7.34
N CYS A 25 -6.85 -9.42 -7.68
CA CYS A 25 -5.45 -9.58 -7.31
C CYS A 25 -4.58 -8.47 -7.94
N GLY A 26 -4.82 -8.15 -9.21
CA GLY A 26 -4.17 -7.03 -9.90
C GLY A 26 -4.51 -5.68 -9.27
N ALA A 27 -5.78 -5.40 -9.03
CA ALA A 27 -6.22 -4.17 -8.36
C ALA A 27 -5.60 -4.04 -6.97
N GLY A 28 -5.63 -5.10 -6.16
CA GLY A 28 -5.04 -5.12 -4.82
C GLY A 28 -3.51 -4.94 -4.83
N HIS A 29 -2.81 -5.37 -5.88
CA HIS A 29 -1.37 -5.11 -6.04
C HIS A 29 -1.10 -3.62 -6.27
N ASN A 30 -1.85 -2.98 -7.16
CA ASN A 30 -1.72 -1.54 -7.42
C ASN A 30 -2.04 -0.71 -6.16
N LEU A 31 -3.11 -1.06 -5.44
CA LEU A 31 -3.47 -0.41 -4.19
C LEU A 31 -2.37 -0.54 -3.13
N ARG A 32 -1.74 -1.71 -3.00
CA ARG A 32 -0.60 -1.90 -2.08
C ARG A 32 0.57 -0.99 -2.41
N MET A 33 0.89 -0.80 -3.69
CA MET A 33 1.95 0.13 -4.11
C MET A 33 1.62 1.59 -3.78
N ILE A 34 0.38 2.02 -4.07
CA ILE A 34 -0.09 3.38 -3.74
C ILE A 34 -0.01 3.63 -2.23
N LEU A 35 -0.55 2.72 -1.43
CA LEU A 35 -0.50 2.83 0.03
C LEU A 35 0.93 2.85 0.57
N HIS A 36 1.84 2.07 -0.02
CA HIS A 36 3.25 2.10 0.38
C HIS A 36 3.89 3.48 0.12
N LYS A 37 3.63 4.09 -1.04
CA LYS A 37 4.12 5.44 -1.35
C LYS A 37 3.49 6.50 -0.45
N LEU A 38 2.19 6.39 -0.17
CA LEU A 38 1.49 7.29 0.76
C LEU A 38 2.04 7.18 2.19
N ARG A 39 2.33 5.97 2.67
CA ARG A 39 2.95 5.76 3.99
C ARG A 39 4.32 6.40 4.08
N LEU A 40 5.13 6.30 3.03
CA LEU A 40 6.43 6.96 2.97
C LEU A 40 6.28 8.49 3.00
N LEU A 41 5.38 9.04 2.19
CA LEU A 41 5.09 10.47 2.18
C LEU A 41 4.63 10.95 3.56
N TYR A 42 3.71 10.22 4.19
CA TYR A 42 3.22 10.55 5.52
C TYR A 42 4.35 10.55 6.57
N ALA A 43 5.24 9.55 6.53
CA ALA A 43 6.41 9.50 7.41
C ALA A 43 7.37 10.69 7.19
N LEU A 44 7.59 11.09 5.93
CA LEU A 44 8.42 12.26 5.61
C LEU A 44 7.80 13.57 6.09
N VAL A 45 6.49 13.75 5.90
CA VAL A 45 5.76 14.93 6.39
C VAL A 45 5.81 14.99 7.92
N LEU A 46 5.58 13.86 8.59
CA LEU A 46 5.65 13.78 10.05
C LEU A 46 7.07 14.10 10.55
N ALA A 47 8.10 13.54 9.93
CA ALA A 47 9.49 13.84 10.27
C ALA A 47 9.83 15.32 10.07
N ALA A 48 9.40 15.92 8.95
CA ALA A 48 9.59 17.34 8.70
C ALA A 48 8.88 18.22 9.73
N LEU A 49 7.65 17.86 10.14
CA LEU A 49 6.92 18.56 11.19
C LEU A 49 7.63 18.46 12.54
N LEU A 50 8.10 17.27 12.91
CA LEU A 50 8.84 17.04 14.15
C LEU A 50 10.17 17.81 14.16
N ILE A 51 10.92 17.80 13.05
CA ILE A 51 12.15 18.59 12.89
C ILE A 51 11.86 20.09 12.95
N ARG A 52 10.70 20.55 12.46
CA ARG A 52 10.32 21.97 12.51
C ARG A 52 9.84 22.42 13.89
N CYS A 53 9.20 21.53 14.65
CA CYS A 53 8.72 21.80 16.01
C CYS A 53 9.81 21.63 17.08
N GLY A 54 10.75 20.70 16.87
CA GLY A 54 11.87 20.41 17.77
C GLY A 54 12.75 21.61 18.16
N PRO A 55 13.19 22.50 17.24
CA PRO A 55 14.03 23.64 17.60
C PRO A 55 13.23 24.77 18.26
N ALA A 56 11.89 24.77 18.19
CA ALA A 56 11.06 25.77 18.89
C ALA A 56 10.80 25.40 20.36
N MET A 57 10.97 24.12 20.74
CA MET A 57 10.73 23.63 22.11
C MET A 57 12.03 23.30 22.88
N ALA A 58 13.19 23.37 22.23
CA ALA A 58 14.49 23.10 22.86
C ALA A 58 15.18 24.35 23.46
N ILE A 59 14.53 25.52 23.44
CA ILE A 59 15.09 26.80 23.93
C ILE A 59 14.18 27.50 24.95
N ALA A 60 13.21 26.78 25.54
CA ALA A 60 12.40 27.26 26.65
C ALA A 60 12.78 26.53 27.94
#